data_AF-A0A0H4QIT8-F1
#
_entry.id   AF-A0A0H4QIT8-F1
#
_cell.length_a   1.000
_cell.length_b   1.000
_cell.length_c   1.000
_cell.angle_alpha   90.00
_cell.angle_beta   90.00
_cell.angle_gamma   90.00
#
_symmetry.space_group_name_H-M   'P 1'
#
loop_
_entity.id
_entity.type
_entity.pdbx_description
1 polymer ?
#
loop_
_entity_poly.entity_id
_entity_poly.type
_entity_poly.pdbx_seq_one_letter_code
_entity_poly.pdbx_strand_id
1 'polypeptide(L)' 'MDKTNISEAIIQYEKDKNMNDTQFAFESHLSVERVHNLKSGEYEASPDEIKTVLEYIKLHS' A
#
# COMPACT_ATOMS: atom_id res chain seq x y z
N MET A 1 -17.07 10.33 -1.56
CA MET A 1 -15.74 9.88 -1.11
C MET A 1 -15.33 8.81 -2.08
N ASP A 2 -14.56 9.21 -3.08
CA ASP A 2 -13.92 8.32 -4.03
C ASP A 2 -13.26 7.20 -3.24
N LYS A 3 -13.67 5.94 -3.48
CA LYS A 3 -12.97 4.78 -2.92
C LYS A 3 -11.54 4.87 -3.44
N THR A 4 -10.63 5.44 -2.67
CA THR A 4 -9.20 5.43 -3.00
C THR A 4 -8.83 3.97 -3.14
N ASN A 5 -8.57 3.56 -4.37
CA ASN A 5 -8.19 2.20 -4.66
C ASN A 5 -6.79 2.00 -4.04
N ILE A 6 -6.73 1.29 -2.91
CA ILE A 6 -5.50 1.09 -2.15
C ILE A 6 -4.41 0.46 -3.02
N SER A 7 -4.80 -0.40 -3.95
CA SER A 7 -3.92 -1.02 -4.93
C SER A 7 -3.24 0.03 -5.81
N GLU A 8 -4.01 0.98 -6.35
CA GLU A 8 -3.44 2.06 -7.16
C GLU A 8 -2.58 3.01 -6.34
N ALA A 9 -2.97 3.33 -5.11
CA ALA A 9 -2.17 4.17 -4.22
C ALA A 9 -0.78 3.57 -3.97
N ILE A 10 -0.71 2.27 -3.66
CA ILE A 10 0.55 1.55 -3.47
C ILE A 10 1.35 1.55 -4.78
N ILE A 11 0.76 1.14 -5.90
CA ILE A 11 1.46 1.05 -7.20
C ILE A 11 2.03 2.41 -7.63
N GLN A 12 1.29 3.50 -7.43
CA GLN A 12 1.75 4.84 -7.79
C GLN A 12 2.89 5.30 -6.88
N TYR A 13 2.77 5.09 -5.57
CA TYR A 13 3.82 5.43 -4.62
C TYR A 13 5.11 4.63 -4.89
N GLU A 14 4.98 3.33 -5.19
CA GLU A 14 6.12 2.49 -5.55
C GLU A 14 6.86 3.01 -6.79
N LYS A 15 6.10 3.42 -7.81
CA LYS A 15 6.64 4.02 -9.03
C LYS A 15 7.31 5.37 -8.78
N ASP A 16 6.67 6.25 -8.00
CA ASP A 16 7.19 7.58 -7.68
C ASP A 16 8.54 7.52 -6.95
N LYS A 17 8.63 6.64 -5.95
CA LYS A 17 9.85 6.48 -5.14
C LYS A 17 10.85 5.47 -5.73
N ASN A 18 10.56 4.87 -6.89
CA ASN A 18 11.35 3.80 -7.51
C ASN A 18 11.67 2.66 -6.52
N MET A 19 10.63 2.18 -5.83
CA MET A 19 10.71 1.10 -4.85
C MET A 19 9.93 -0.13 -5.31
N ASN A 20 10.22 -1.28 -4.70
CA ASN A 20 9.50 -2.54 -4.92
C ASN A 20 8.70 -2.97 -3.69
N ASP A 21 7.91 -4.04 -3.86
CA ASP A 21 7.02 -4.59 -2.84
C ASP A 21 7.74 -4.87 -1.51
N THR A 22 8.96 -5.39 -1.59
CA THR A 22 9.78 -5.71 -0.42
C THR A 22 10.19 -4.46 0.35
N GLN A 23 10.56 -3.40 -0.36
CA GLN A 23 10.93 -2.12 0.25
C GLN A 23 9.71 -1.44 0.86
N PHE A 24 8.60 -1.35 0.12
CA PHE A 24 7.37 -0.78 0.62
C PHE A 24 6.87 -1.52 1.86
N ALA A 25 6.87 -2.87 1.83
CA ALA A 25 6.50 -3.71 2.96
C ALA A 25 7.37 -3.41 4.19
N PHE A 26 8.69 -3.37 4.01
CA PHE A 26 9.63 -3.09 5.08
C PHE A 26 9.40 -1.73 5.73
N GLU A 27 9.20 -0.68 4.92
CA GLU A 27 9.03 0.69 5.41
C GLU A 27 7.63 0.95 6.01
N SER A 28 6.58 0.33 5.45
CA SER A 28 5.21 0.46 5.94
C SER A 28 4.88 -0.49 7.10
N HIS A 29 5.84 -1.31 7.54
CA HIS A 29 5.66 -2.36 8.53
C HIS A 29 4.58 -3.40 8.16
N LEU A 30 4.41 -3.65 6.87
CA LEU A 30 3.55 -4.70 6.34
C LEU A 30 4.38 -5.91 5.91
N SER A 31 3.77 -7.08 5.84
CA SER A 31 4.40 -8.23 5.20
C SER A 31 4.38 -8.08 3.68
N VAL A 32 5.40 -8.57 2.98
CA VAL A 32 5.45 -8.54 1.51
C VAL A 32 4.23 -9.23 0.88
N GLU A 33 3.79 -10.35 1.46
CA GLU A 33 2.55 -11.04 1.05
C GLU A 33 1.31 -10.15 1.22
N ARG A 34 1.27 -9.30 2.26
CA ARG A 34 0.15 -8.37 2.47
C ARG A 34 0.13 -7.29 1.40
N VAL A 35 1.30 -6.74 1.06
CA VAL A 35 1.41 -5.76 -0.03
C VAL A 35 0.97 -6.39 -1.35
N HIS A 36 1.41 -7.60 -1.67
CA HIS A 36 0.94 -8.32 -2.86
C HIS A 36 -0.58 -8.48 -2.88
N ASN A 37 -1.17 -8.98 -1.80
CA ASN A 37 -2.62 -9.19 -1.75
C ASN A 37 -3.40 -7.88 -1.90
N LEU A 38 -2.90 -6.78 -1.30
CA LEU A 38 -3.50 -5.44 -1.41
C LEU A 38 -3.42 -4.92 -2.86
N LYS A 39 -2.35 -5.22 -3.59
CA LYS A 39 -2.19 -4.85 -5.00
C LYS A 39 -3.01 -5.72 -5.95
N SER A 40 -3.11 -7.02 -5.67
CA SER A 40 -3.90 -7.95 -6.50
C SER A 40 -5.40 -7.71 -6.38
N GLY A 41 -5.86 -7.11 -5.27
CA GLY A 41 -7.30 -6.96 -5.00
C GLY A 41 -7.99 -8.30 -4.73
N GLU A 42 -7.22 -9.33 -4.38
CA GLU A 42 -7.70 -10.69 -4.11
C GLU A 42 -8.52 -10.78 -2.81
N TYR A 43 -8.50 -9.73 -2.00
CA TYR A 43 -9.31 -9.61 -0.80
C TYR A 43 -9.68 -8.16 -0.53
N GLU A 44 -10.73 -7.97 0.28
CA GLU A 44 -11.07 -6.66 0.80
C GLU A 44 -10.11 -6.29 1.93
N ALA A 45 -9.33 -5.24 1.70
CA ALA A 45 -8.44 -4.67 2.70
C ALA A 45 -9.22 -4.27 3.95
N SER A 46 -8.70 -4.64 5.13
CA SER A 46 -9.30 -4.22 6.39
C SER A 46 -9.15 -2.70 6.60
N PRO A 47 -10.02 -2.07 7.41
CA PRO A 47 -9.89 -0.65 7.73
C PRO A 47 -8.52 -0.27 8.30
N ASP A 48 -7.92 -1.14 9.12
CA ASP A 48 -6.59 -0.96 9.71
C ASP A 48 -5.47 -1.02 8.66
N GLU A 49 -5.54 -1.94 7.70
CA GLU A 49 -4.59 -2.03 6.58
C GLU A 49 -4.67 -0.79 5.69
N ILE A 50 -5.89 -0.37 5.33
CA ILE A 50 -6.12 0.85 4.54
C ILE A 50 -5.52 2.06 5.28
N LYS A 51 -5.80 2.18 6.57
CA LYS A 51 -5.29 3.28 7.40
C LYS A 51 -3.76 3.28 7.43
N THR A 52 -3.13 2.13 7.68
CA THR A 52 -1.67 2.00 7.76
C THR A 52 -0.99 2.43 6.46
N VAL A 53 -1.48 1.92 5.32
CA VAL A 53 -0.94 2.25 4.00
C VAL A 53 -1.11 3.74 3.68
N LEU A 54 -2.31 4.29 3.88
CA LEU A 54 -2.57 5.69 3.55
C LEU A 54 -1.82 6.65 4.47
N GLU A 55 -1.67 6.33 5.76
CA GLU A 55 -0.85 7.12 6.68
C GLU A 55 0.62 7.10 6.27
N TYR A 56 1.17 5.93 5.96
CA TYR A 56 2.55 5.82 5.49
C TYR A 56 2.77 6.63 4.19
N ILE A 57 1.94 6.44 3.17
CA ILE A 57 2.05 7.19 1.91
C ILE A 57 1.96 8.70 2.17
N LYS A 58 1.03 9.15 3.02
CA LYS A 58 0.86 10.58 3.33
C LYS A 58 2.03 11.17 4.11
N LEU A 59 2.66 10.40 5.00
CA LEU A 59 3.80 10.85 5.79
C LEU A 59 5.09 10.93 4.95
N HIS A 60 5.17 10.16 3.86
CA HIS A 60 6.37 10.01 3.03
C HIS A 60 6.18 10.49 1.57
N SER A 61 5.03 11.10 1.24
CA SER A 61 4.72 11.67 -0.07
C SER A 61 5.58 12.88 -0.39
#